data_AF-D3HK10-F1
#
_entry.id   AF-D3HK10-F1
#
_cell.length_a   1.000
_cell.length_b   1.000
_cell.length_c   1.000
_cell.angle_alpha   90.00
_cell.angle_beta   90.00
_cell.angle_gamma   90.00
#
_symmetry.space_group_name_H-M   'P 1'
#
loop_
_entity.id
_entity.type
_entity.pdbx_description
1 polymer ?
#
loop_
_entity_poly.entity_id
_entity_poly.type
_entity_poly.pdbx_seq_one_letter_code
_entity_poly.pdbx_strand_id
1 'polypeptide(L)'
;MKIASLSLSGRFKIVFGLLIVLTFFSQNTAYAEPENNSCAYACMDWTLGSTQMEQAEQNFKNKTGQDVHFGVGTFMGEGDQVGTDKHLGSCFRLVFSDGQKDLIAQVVNTGYDMNNPNQFDLQMGAGGMGAFNACVGDLNISMYSGSKSQWGLVYGGIQNEVDCSNLPKYPMVVSSNGQTNDLQMLCKYGFDNKYRGENGLNYKFKYIPERVKCPEELTKLTGFKRKDDPSNYGLLLFKPCKLGDEYSISCAMTRMMDCAKPTASWADHVKNLAVSGPLPACQRDGYTRQNNVNAPSAASSQCTSEPQQSFYCKEHKGSNAGFCSWDGGNSTGGDYCNIDKSHCLSCGGGSWCTCNNGQLSGCTNS
;
A
#
# COMPACT_ATOMS: atom_id res chain seq x y z
N MET A 1 44.58 -11.68 -45.79
CA MET A 1 45.91 -11.65 -46.43
C MET A 1 46.87 -10.91 -45.50
N LYS A 2 47.94 -11.61 -45.09
CA LYS A 2 49.22 -11.18 -44.49
C LYS A 2 49.28 -10.07 -43.40
N ILE A 3 49.60 -10.59 -42.22
CA ILE A 3 50.49 -10.10 -41.14
C ILE A 3 51.43 -8.94 -41.52
N ALA A 4 51.55 -7.96 -40.62
CA ALA A 4 52.80 -7.22 -40.42
C ALA A 4 53.09 -6.99 -38.93
N SER A 5 54.12 -7.67 -38.47
CA SER A 5 54.85 -7.50 -37.21
C SER A 5 55.76 -6.27 -37.27
N LEU A 6 55.88 -5.52 -36.17
CA LEU A 6 56.96 -4.56 -35.96
C LEU A 6 57.53 -4.76 -34.55
N SER A 7 58.83 -5.04 -34.49
CA SER A 7 59.61 -5.25 -33.27
C SER A 7 60.27 -3.96 -32.78
N LEU A 8 60.46 -3.92 -31.45
CA LEU A 8 61.01 -2.92 -30.55
C LEU A 8 62.23 -2.10 -31.03
N SER A 9 62.33 -0.87 -30.51
CA SER A 9 63.53 -0.40 -29.79
C SER A 9 63.23 0.86 -28.96
N GLY A 10 63.48 0.85 -27.65
CA GLY A 10 63.46 2.07 -26.84
C GLY A 10 63.30 1.82 -25.35
N ARG A 11 64.44 1.75 -24.65
CA ARG A 11 64.54 1.63 -23.19
C ARG A 11 63.78 2.76 -22.49
N PHE A 12 62.76 2.45 -21.71
CA PHE A 12 62.27 3.37 -20.67
C PHE A 12 62.17 2.64 -19.34
N LYS A 13 62.92 3.16 -18.36
CA LYS A 13 62.93 2.71 -16.97
C LYS A 13 61.54 2.89 -16.38
N ILE A 14 61.01 1.82 -15.80
CA ILE A 14 59.81 1.84 -14.96
C ILE A 14 60.16 2.61 -13.68
N VAL A 15 59.60 3.80 -13.53
CA VAL A 15 59.51 4.50 -12.23
C VAL A 15 58.15 4.14 -11.66
N PHE A 16 58.14 3.37 -10.57
CA PHE A 16 56.96 3.03 -9.80
C PHE A 16 56.49 4.30 -9.05
N GLY A 17 55.73 5.14 -9.73
CA GLY A 17 55.01 6.27 -9.13
C GLY A 17 53.69 5.77 -8.56
N LEU A 18 53.58 5.81 -7.22
CA LEU A 18 52.37 5.47 -6.47
C LEU A 18 51.25 6.45 -6.84
N LEU A 19 50.42 6.10 -7.81
CA LEU A 19 49.23 6.86 -8.17
C LEU A 19 48.13 6.53 -7.15
N ILE A 20 48.04 7.35 -6.09
CA ILE A 20 46.89 7.30 -5.17
C ILE A 20 45.69 7.86 -5.93
N VAL A 21 44.89 6.95 -6.50
CA VAL A 21 43.55 7.28 -6.98
C VAL A 21 42.69 7.51 -5.74
N LEU A 22 42.50 8.77 -5.37
CA LEU A 22 41.45 9.18 -4.44
C LEU A 22 40.09 8.96 -5.13
N THR A 23 39.60 7.73 -5.08
CA THR A 23 38.18 7.46 -5.28
C THR A 23 37.43 8.14 -4.14
N PHE A 24 36.79 9.26 -4.43
CA PHE A 24 35.71 9.78 -3.60
C PHE A 24 34.57 8.75 -3.61
N PHE A 25 34.64 7.78 -2.70
CA PHE A 25 33.45 7.06 -2.28
C PHE A 25 32.55 8.10 -1.58
N SER A 26 31.54 8.57 -2.30
CA SER A 26 30.34 9.09 -1.67
C SER A 26 29.85 8.01 -0.72
N GLN A 27 30.03 8.25 0.58
CA GLN A 27 29.40 7.46 1.62
C GLN A 27 27.90 7.79 1.59
N ASN A 28 27.18 7.21 0.63
CA ASN A 28 25.78 6.90 0.87
C ASN A 28 25.80 5.77 1.89
N THR A 29 25.82 6.13 3.18
CA THR A 29 25.44 5.21 4.24
C THR A 29 23.96 4.91 4.04
N ALA A 30 23.67 3.97 3.14
CA ALA A 30 22.45 3.19 3.25
C ALA A 30 22.57 2.48 4.59
N TYR A 31 21.86 3.00 5.60
CA TYR A 31 21.70 2.27 6.84
C TYR A 31 20.95 0.99 6.46
N ALA A 32 21.64 -0.14 6.52
CA ALA A 32 20.96 -1.41 6.69
C ALA A 32 20.22 -1.28 8.00
N GLU A 33 18.91 -0.98 7.92
CA GLU A 33 18.04 -0.99 9.09
C GLU A 33 18.22 -2.34 9.80
N PRO A 34 18.22 -2.38 11.14
CA PRO A 34 18.03 -3.64 11.84
C PRO A 34 16.76 -4.27 11.28
N GLU A 35 16.74 -5.59 11.08
CA GLU A 35 15.56 -6.30 10.56
C GLU A 35 14.30 -5.90 11.36
N ASN A 36 13.57 -4.87 10.93
CA ASN A 36 12.26 -4.57 11.45
C ASN A 36 11.27 -5.49 10.73
N ASN A 37 11.55 -6.79 10.83
CA ASN A 37 10.76 -7.93 10.34
C ASN A 37 9.42 -8.05 11.09
N SER A 38 9.10 -7.11 11.98
CA SER A 38 7.89 -7.13 12.79
C SER A 38 6.66 -6.69 12.00
N CYS A 39 6.80 -5.78 11.04
CA CYS A 39 5.70 -5.19 10.29
C CYS A 39 5.60 -5.72 8.87
N ALA A 40 4.39 -5.69 8.33
CA ALA A 40 4.05 -6.15 6.99
C ALA A 40 3.37 -5.05 6.19
N TYR A 41 3.65 -5.06 4.89
CA TYR A 41 3.26 -4.05 3.93
C TYR A 41 2.57 -4.71 2.74
N ALA A 42 1.85 -3.92 1.95
CA ALA A 42 1.48 -4.33 0.61
C ALA A 42 2.76 -4.53 -0.22
N CYS A 43 2.74 -5.53 -1.09
CA CYS A 43 3.77 -5.62 -2.11
C CYS A 43 3.54 -4.55 -3.19
N MET A 44 4.59 -4.19 -3.90
CA MET A 44 4.60 -3.14 -4.90
C MET A 44 4.86 -3.68 -6.31
N ASP A 45 5.42 -4.89 -6.40
CA ASP A 45 5.64 -5.64 -7.65
C ASP A 45 4.36 -5.99 -8.41
N TRP A 46 3.21 -5.97 -7.73
CA TRP A 46 1.88 -6.14 -8.32
C TRP A 46 1.03 -4.86 -8.34
N THR A 47 1.65 -3.69 -8.23
CA THR A 47 0.95 -2.41 -8.48
C THR A 47 0.70 -2.25 -9.98
N LEU A 48 -0.42 -1.64 -10.36
CA LEU A 48 -0.71 -1.31 -11.75
C LEU A 48 0.48 -0.61 -12.42
N GLY A 49 0.93 -1.13 -13.56
CA GLY A 49 2.05 -0.58 -14.33
C GLY A 49 3.44 -0.90 -13.80
N SER A 50 3.58 -1.76 -12.79
CA SER A 50 4.89 -2.26 -12.38
C SER A 50 5.50 -3.13 -13.49
N THR A 51 6.83 -3.17 -13.56
CA THR A 51 7.54 -4.00 -14.55
C THR A 51 7.15 -5.48 -14.45
N GLN A 52 6.90 -5.99 -13.24
CA GLN A 52 6.51 -7.38 -13.06
C GLN A 52 5.06 -7.62 -13.52
N MET A 53 4.16 -6.65 -13.31
CA MET A 53 2.79 -6.73 -13.80
C MET A 53 2.74 -6.68 -15.33
N GLU A 54 3.44 -5.73 -15.94
CA GLU A 54 3.54 -5.63 -17.41
C GLU A 54 4.11 -6.91 -18.02
N GLN A 55 5.14 -7.50 -17.40
CA GLN A 55 5.69 -8.78 -17.85
C GLN A 55 4.68 -9.92 -17.76
N ALA A 56 3.86 -9.95 -16.69
CA ALA A 56 2.79 -10.93 -16.53
C ALA A 56 1.69 -10.75 -17.59
N GLU A 57 1.31 -9.50 -17.90
CA GLU A 57 0.36 -9.15 -18.96
C GLU A 57 0.86 -9.61 -20.34
N GLN A 58 2.13 -9.34 -20.67
CA GLN A 58 2.70 -9.79 -21.95
C GLN A 58 2.71 -11.32 -22.06
N ASN A 59 3.05 -12.03 -20.99
CA ASN A 59 3.01 -13.50 -20.97
C ASN A 59 1.59 -14.02 -21.19
N PHE A 60 0.60 -13.39 -20.55
CA PHE A 60 -0.81 -13.74 -20.72
C PHE A 60 -1.30 -13.46 -22.15
N LYS A 61 -0.94 -12.31 -22.72
CA LYS A 61 -1.25 -11.95 -24.11
C LYS A 61 -0.65 -12.95 -25.09
N ASN A 62 0.62 -13.32 -24.91
CA ASN A 62 1.29 -14.32 -25.75
C ASN A 62 0.62 -15.69 -25.68
N LYS A 63 0.10 -16.07 -24.50
CA LYS A 63 -0.56 -17.37 -24.27
C LYS A 63 -1.99 -17.41 -24.78
N THR A 64 -2.74 -16.32 -24.67
CA THR A 64 -4.20 -16.31 -24.86
C THR A 64 -4.68 -15.43 -26.02
N GLY A 65 -3.81 -14.56 -26.55
CA GLY A 65 -4.15 -13.52 -27.51
C GLY A 65 -4.89 -12.32 -26.92
N GLN A 66 -5.22 -12.32 -25.62
CA GLN A 66 -5.97 -11.24 -24.99
C GLN A 66 -5.04 -10.11 -24.52
N ASP A 67 -5.30 -8.91 -25.01
CA ASP A 67 -4.60 -7.69 -24.62
C ASP A 67 -5.39 -6.98 -23.52
N VAL A 68 -5.00 -7.22 -22.27
CA VAL A 68 -5.61 -6.63 -21.06
C VAL A 68 -4.49 -6.18 -20.12
N HIS A 69 -4.77 -5.17 -19.30
CA HIS A 69 -3.91 -4.86 -18.16
C HIS A 69 -4.33 -5.68 -16.94
N PHE A 70 -3.40 -5.86 -16.01
CA PHE A 70 -3.62 -6.51 -14.74
C PHE A 70 -3.56 -5.52 -13.59
N GLY A 71 -4.20 -5.89 -12.48
CA GLY A 71 -4.23 -5.07 -11.28
C GLY A 71 -4.60 -5.86 -10.05
N VAL A 72 -4.49 -5.20 -8.90
CA VAL A 72 -4.98 -5.70 -7.62
C VAL A 72 -5.74 -4.62 -6.89
N GLY A 73 -6.68 -5.00 -6.03
CA GLY A 73 -7.39 -4.01 -5.22
C GLY A 73 -8.56 -4.57 -4.45
N THR A 74 -9.61 -3.78 -4.34
CA THR A 74 -10.84 -4.11 -3.61
C THR A 74 -12.03 -4.05 -4.56
N PHE A 75 -12.98 -4.98 -4.40
CA PHE A 75 -14.23 -4.97 -5.16
C PHE A 75 -15.44 -4.97 -4.23
N MET A 76 -16.43 -4.14 -4.56
CA MET A 76 -17.75 -4.12 -3.94
C MET A 76 -18.81 -4.36 -5.02
N GLY A 77 -19.50 -5.50 -4.96
CA GLY A 77 -20.61 -5.81 -5.85
C GLY A 77 -21.94 -5.28 -5.34
N GLU A 78 -22.94 -5.26 -6.22
CA GLU A 78 -24.31 -4.92 -5.85
C GLU A 78 -24.87 -5.89 -4.79
N GLY A 79 -25.32 -5.34 -3.65
CA GLY A 79 -25.91 -6.10 -2.55
C GLY A 79 -24.91 -6.81 -1.63
N ASP A 80 -23.61 -6.64 -1.86
CA ASP A 80 -22.60 -7.13 -0.93
C ASP A 80 -22.58 -6.31 0.37
N GLN A 81 -22.17 -6.96 1.46
CA GLN A 81 -21.96 -6.29 2.74
C GLN A 81 -20.61 -5.58 2.75
N VAL A 82 -20.56 -4.39 3.35
CA VAL A 82 -19.33 -3.63 3.57
C VAL A 82 -18.29 -4.49 4.31
N GLY A 83 -17.05 -4.49 3.82
CA GLY A 83 -15.96 -5.27 4.39
C GLY A 83 -16.05 -6.79 4.18
N THR A 84 -16.88 -7.28 3.25
CA THR A 84 -17.00 -8.73 3.00
C THR A 84 -15.72 -9.36 2.46
N ASP A 85 -15.33 -10.52 3.01
CA ASP A 85 -14.20 -11.32 2.54
C ASP A 85 -14.54 -12.18 1.30
N LYS A 86 -15.82 -12.23 0.91
CA LYS A 86 -16.36 -13.12 -0.15
C LYS A 86 -15.52 -13.09 -1.44
N HIS A 87 -15.04 -11.92 -1.81
CA HIS A 87 -14.35 -11.71 -3.09
C HIS A 87 -12.85 -11.92 -3.04
N LEU A 88 -12.23 -11.99 -1.85
CA LEU A 88 -10.77 -12.10 -1.73
C LEU A 88 -10.24 -13.28 -2.56
N GLY A 89 -9.27 -12.98 -3.41
CA GLY A 89 -8.58 -13.89 -4.31
C GLY A 89 -9.26 -14.09 -5.67
N SER A 90 -10.49 -13.61 -5.83
CA SER A 90 -11.20 -13.67 -7.11
C SER A 90 -10.68 -12.59 -8.05
N CYS A 91 -10.78 -12.83 -9.36
CA CYS A 91 -10.48 -11.83 -10.38
C CYS A 91 -11.76 -11.35 -11.04
N PHE A 92 -11.80 -10.07 -11.38
CA PHE A 92 -12.89 -9.44 -12.11
C PHE A 92 -12.35 -8.81 -13.38
N ARG A 93 -13.11 -8.93 -14.48
CA ARG A 93 -12.82 -8.17 -15.70
C ARG A 93 -13.58 -6.86 -15.68
N LEU A 94 -12.84 -5.77 -15.82
CA LEU A 94 -13.37 -4.41 -15.88
C LEU A 94 -13.28 -3.93 -17.34
N VAL A 95 -14.43 -3.51 -17.88
CA VAL A 95 -14.55 -2.96 -19.23
C VAL A 95 -15.04 -1.53 -19.10
N PHE A 96 -14.33 -0.59 -19.70
CA PHE A 96 -14.56 0.84 -19.49
C PHE A 96 -15.35 1.48 -20.64
N SER A 97 -16.02 2.59 -20.33
CA SER A 97 -16.78 3.36 -21.32
C SER A 97 -15.88 4.20 -22.24
N ASP A 98 -14.72 4.63 -21.76
CA ASP A 98 -13.86 5.63 -22.41
C ASP A 98 -12.76 5.03 -23.31
N GLY A 99 -12.91 3.75 -23.65
CA GLY A 99 -12.07 3.05 -24.63
C GLY A 99 -10.66 2.72 -24.17
N GLN A 100 -10.33 2.87 -22.87
CA GLN A 100 -9.11 2.28 -22.35
C GLN A 100 -9.16 0.75 -22.38
N LYS A 101 -7.97 0.15 -22.32
CA LYS A 101 -7.81 -1.30 -22.30
C LYS A 101 -8.54 -1.90 -21.11
N ASP A 102 -9.20 -3.03 -21.34
CA ASP A 102 -9.80 -3.85 -20.29
C ASP A 102 -8.76 -4.18 -19.21
N LEU A 103 -9.22 -4.31 -17.97
CA LEU A 103 -8.42 -4.69 -16.83
C LEU A 103 -8.93 -6.03 -16.28
N ILE A 104 -8.04 -6.97 -15.97
CA ILE A 104 -8.35 -8.11 -15.09
C ILE A 104 -7.67 -7.87 -13.75
N ALA A 105 -8.45 -7.61 -12.71
CA ALA A 105 -7.92 -7.28 -11.40
C ALA A 105 -8.29 -8.32 -10.34
N GLN A 106 -7.31 -8.68 -9.51
CA GLN A 106 -7.49 -9.59 -8.38
C GLN A 106 -7.87 -8.82 -7.12
N VAL A 107 -8.86 -9.32 -6.38
CA VAL A 107 -9.26 -8.74 -5.10
C VAL A 107 -8.31 -9.23 -4.01
N VAL A 108 -7.59 -8.31 -3.37
CA VAL A 108 -6.57 -8.61 -2.35
C VAL A 108 -6.85 -7.92 -1.02
N ASN A 109 -7.75 -6.94 -1.03
CA ASN A 109 -8.12 -6.16 0.14
C ASN A 109 -9.65 -6.10 0.27
N THR A 110 -10.12 -5.71 1.46
CA THR A 110 -11.53 -5.39 1.72
C THR A 110 -11.67 -3.88 1.94
N GLY A 111 -12.84 -3.33 1.59
CA GLY A 111 -13.12 -1.90 1.71
C GLY A 111 -14.23 -1.70 2.72
N TYR A 112 -13.89 -1.15 3.90
CA TYR A 112 -14.87 -0.76 4.91
C TYR A 112 -15.57 0.56 4.57
N ASP A 113 -14.98 1.34 3.68
CA ASP A 113 -15.46 2.63 3.16
C ASP A 113 -16.06 2.53 1.75
N MET A 114 -15.98 1.36 1.12
CA MET A 114 -16.61 1.09 -0.17
C MET A 114 -18.08 0.71 0.03
N ASN A 115 -18.98 1.68 -0.07
CA ASN A 115 -20.42 1.47 0.08
C ASN A 115 -21.21 1.61 -1.23
N ASN A 116 -20.52 1.78 -2.37
CA ASN A 116 -21.16 1.95 -3.67
C ASN A 116 -21.19 0.63 -4.45
N PRO A 117 -22.33 0.30 -5.10
CA PRO A 117 -22.46 -0.92 -5.88
C PRO A 117 -21.55 -0.90 -7.11
N ASN A 118 -20.95 -2.07 -7.37
CA ASN A 118 -20.11 -2.34 -8.54
C ASN A 118 -18.93 -1.37 -8.65
N GLN A 119 -18.27 -1.09 -7.53
CA GLN A 119 -17.05 -0.27 -7.45
C GLN A 119 -15.82 -1.17 -7.37
N PHE A 120 -14.74 -0.80 -8.07
CA PHE A 120 -13.43 -1.42 -7.89
C PHE A 120 -12.41 -0.36 -7.48
N ASP A 121 -11.76 -0.53 -6.34
CA ASP A 121 -10.71 0.36 -5.85
C ASP A 121 -9.34 -0.22 -6.17
N LEU A 122 -8.66 0.37 -7.16
CA LEU A 122 -7.47 -0.20 -7.78
C LEU A 122 -6.19 0.30 -7.12
N GLN A 123 -5.28 -0.61 -6.80
CA GLN A 123 -3.93 -0.27 -6.33
C GLN A 123 -3.12 0.34 -7.48
N MET A 124 -2.82 1.63 -7.38
CA MET A 124 -2.01 2.36 -8.38
C MET A 124 -1.13 3.41 -7.71
N GLY A 125 -0.03 3.79 -8.37
CA GLY A 125 0.94 4.76 -7.82
C GLY A 125 0.26 6.03 -7.29
N ALA A 126 0.51 6.37 -6.02
CA ALA A 126 -0.11 7.50 -5.33
C ALA A 126 -1.64 7.56 -5.50
N GLY A 127 -2.31 6.41 -5.36
CA GLY A 127 -3.76 6.20 -5.34
C GLY A 127 -4.55 7.03 -4.33
N GLY A 128 -3.89 7.43 -3.26
CA GLY A 128 -4.54 7.91 -2.06
C GLY A 128 -4.34 6.88 -0.95
N MET A 129 -3.86 7.37 0.19
CA MET A 129 -3.50 6.53 1.32
C MET A 129 -4.74 5.98 2.04
N GLY A 130 -5.91 6.60 1.88
CA GLY A 130 -7.11 6.21 2.60
C GLY A 130 -6.96 6.30 4.12
N ALA A 131 -7.75 5.48 4.83
CA ALA A 131 -7.77 5.46 6.30
C ALA A 131 -6.47 4.89 6.92
N PHE A 132 -5.75 4.04 6.20
CA PHE A 132 -4.57 3.34 6.67
C PHE A 132 -3.35 3.86 5.91
N ASN A 133 -2.39 4.50 6.56
CA ASN A 133 -1.22 5.03 5.84
C ASN A 133 0.07 4.41 6.34
N ALA A 134 0.65 3.53 5.51
CA ALA A 134 2.01 3.05 5.65
C ALA A 134 2.91 3.52 4.49
N CYS A 135 2.42 4.39 3.61
CA CYS A 135 3.19 4.88 2.47
C CYS A 135 4.13 6.01 2.83
N VAL A 136 3.69 7.00 3.62
CA VAL A 136 4.44 8.26 3.80
C VAL A 136 4.15 8.97 5.12
N GLY A 137 5.15 9.68 5.64
CA GLY A 137 5.02 10.67 6.71
C GLY A 137 5.62 10.27 8.06
N ASP A 138 5.74 8.97 8.33
CA ASP A 138 6.47 8.44 9.48
C ASP A 138 7.79 7.81 9.01
N LEU A 139 8.93 8.38 9.38
CA LEU A 139 10.25 7.94 8.90
C LEU A 139 10.66 6.55 9.42
N ASN A 140 10.03 6.05 10.48
CA ASN A 140 10.35 4.74 11.06
C ASN A 140 9.53 3.62 10.41
N ILE A 141 8.35 3.94 9.87
CA ILE A 141 7.38 2.94 9.39
C ILE A 141 7.01 3.10 7.92
N SER A 142 7.07 4.30 7.36
CA SER A 142 6.60 4.54 5.99
C SER A 142 7.49 3.87 4.94
N MET A 143 6.88 3.28 3.92
CA MET A 143 7.60 2.69 2.78
C MET A 143 8.40 3.76 2.01
N TYR A 144 7.85 4.96 1.86
CA TYR A 144 8.44 6.05 1.11
C TYR A 144 8.71 7.27 1.99
N SER A 145 9.73 8.05 1.61
CA SER A 145 10.05 9.32 2.25
C SER A 145 9.08 10.44 1.84
N GLY A 146 9.11 11.55 2.56
CA GLY A 146 8.38 12.77 2.20
C GLY A 146 7.19 13.05 3.12
N SER A 147 6.39 14.03 2.75
CA SER A 147 5.19 14.45 3.48
C SER A 147 3.91 13.94 2.82
N LYS A 148 2.86 13.80 3.63
CA LYS A 148 1.51 13.42 3.13
C LYS A 148 0.99 14.38 2.07
N SER A 149 1.34 15.67 2.14
CA SER A 149 0.90 16.68 1.17
C SER A 149 1.46 16.46 -0.24
N GLN A 150 2.62 15.80 -0.39
CA GLN A 150 3.19 15.46 -1.70
C GLN A 150 2.41 14.34 -2.40
N TRP A 151 1.61 13.58 -1.66
CA TRP A 151 0.83 12.43 -2.17
C TRP A 151 -0.60 12.81 -2.59
N GLY A 152 -0.95 14.10 -2.51
CA GLY A 152 -2.26 14.62 -2.84
C GLY A 152 -3.31 14.38 -1.75
N LEU A 153 -4.54 14.11 -2.16
CA LEU A 153 -5.66 13.88 -1.24
C LEU A 153 -5.50 12.52 -0.54
N VAL A 154 -5.96 12.45 0.71
CA VAL A 154 -6.00 11.17 1.46
C VAL A 154 -6.78 10.12 0.67
N TYR A 155 -7.96 10.48 0.16
CA TYR A 155 -8.76 9.63 -0.73
C TYR A 155 -8.65 10.16 -2.16
N GLY A 156 -8.20 9.31 -3.08
CA GLY A 156 -8.03 9.65 -4.49
C GLY A 156 -6.65 10.21 -4.87
N GLY A 157 -5.77 10.51 -3.91
CA GLY A 157 -4.34 10.76 -4.14
C GLY A 157 -4.04 11.98 -5.00
N ILE A 158 -3.02 11.87 -5.85
CA ILE A 158 -2.66 12.91 -6.83
C ILE A 158 -3.77 13.12 -7.86
N GLN A 159 -4.12 14.37 -8.14
CA GLN A 159 -5.25 14.72 -9.00
C GLN A 159 -4.86 15.02 -10.46
N ASN A 160 -3.61 15.41 -10.71
CA ASN A 160 -3.12 15.79 -12.04
C ASN A 160 -1.74 15.16 -12.30
N GLU A 161 -1.46 14.78 -13.55
CA GLU A 161 -0.24 14.04 -13.92
C GLU A 161 1.05 14.78 -13.53
N VAL A 162 1.06 16.11 -13.69
CA VAL A 162 2.22 16.97 -13.40
C VAL A 162 2.73 16.79 -11.96
N ASP A 163 1.84 16.53 -11.02
CA ASP A 163 2.16 16.39 -9.60
C ASP A 163 2.88 15.07 -9.30
N CYS A 164 2.84 14.06 -10.18
CA CYS A 164 3.57 12.81 -10.01
C CYS A 164 5.09 13.04 -9.85
N SER A 165 5.62 14.14 -10.41
CA SER A 165 7.03 14.51 -10.28
C SER A 165 7.45 14.91 -8.86
N ASN A 166 6.49 15.26 -7.99
CA ASN A 166 6.72 15.65 -6.60
C ASN A 166 6.89 14.44 -5.65
N LEU A 167 6.60 13.23 -6.12
CA LEU A 167 6.72 12.00 -5.34
C LEU A 167 8.19 11.56 -5.21
N PRO A 168 8.57 10.87 -4.13
CA PRO A 168 9.83 10.13 -4.12
C PRO A 168 9.80 9.05 -5.20
N LYS A 169 10.95 8.77 -5.83
CA LYS A 169 11.03 7.74 -6.87
C LYS A 169 11.00 6.33 -6.32
N TYR A 170 11.65 6.10 -5.19
CA TYR A 170 11.89 4.74 -4.66
C TYR A 170 11.52 4.66 -3.18
N PRO A 171 11.24 3.44 -2.66
CA PRO A 171 11.12 3.20 -1.23
C PRO A 171 12.38 3.63 -0.47
N MET A 172 12.21 3.91 0.83
CA MET A 172 13.32 4.29 1.72
C MET A 172 14.32 3.15 1.94
N VAL A 173 13.82 1.91 1.87
CA VAL A 173 14.62 0.69 2.04
C VAL A 173 14.83 0.05 0.67
N VAL A 174 16.09 -0.27 0.37
CA VAL A 174 16.45 -0.98 -0.86
C VAL A 174 16.15 -2.47 -0.67
N SER A 175 15.46 -3.06 -1.63
CA SER A 175 15.14 -4.49 -1.56
C SER A 175 16.40 -5.36 -1.66
N SER A 176 16.35 -6.49 -0.95
CA SER A 176 17.47 -7.45 -0.89
C SER A 176 17.88 -8.01 -2.26
N ASN A 177 16.95 -8.02 -3.23
CA ASN A 177 17.15 -8.50 -4.59
C ASN A 177 17.30 -7.36 -5.62
N GLY A 178 17.35 -6.10 -5.18
CA GLY A 178 17.48 -4.91 -6.03
C GLY A 178 16.24 -4.59 -6.87
N GLN A 179 15.12 -5.30 -6.71
CA GLN A 179 13.87 -4.98 -7.38
C GLN A 179 13.30 -3.66 -6.85
N THR A 180 12.95 -2.76 -7.77
CA THR A 180 12.24 -1.52 -7.46
C THR A 180 11.52 -1.02 -8.70
N ASN A 181 10.46 -0.23 -8.51
CA ASN A 181 9.77 0.50 -9.55
C ASN A 181 9.80 1.99 -9.19
N ASP A 182 9.92 2.85 -10.20
CA ASP A 182 9.85 4.30 -9.99
C ASP A 182 8.39 4.69 -9.73
N LEU A 183 8.09 5.14 -8.51
CA LEU A 183 6.75 5.54 -8.08
C LEU A 183 6.20 6.72 -8.92
N GLN A 184 7.07 7.62 -9.40
CA GLN A 184 6.63 8.69 -10.30
C GLN A 184 6.12 8.12 -11.62
N MET A 185 6.76 7.06 -12.13
CA MET A 185 6.31 6.35 -13.33
C MET A 185 5.01 5.57 -13.06
N LEU A 186 4.89 4.88 -11.92
CA LEU A 186 3.65 4.20 -11.54
C LEU A 186 2.47 5.17 -11.39
N CYS A 187 2.72 6.38 -10.88
CA CYS A 187 1.72 7.45 -10.80
C CYS A 187 1.27 7.90 -12.19
N LYS A 188 2.23 8.20 -13.09
CA LYS A 188 1.95 8.60 -14.48
C LYS A 188 1.23 7.53 -15.27
N TYR A 189 1.57 6.26 -15.04
CA TYR A 189 0.94 5.12 -15.70
C TYR A 189 -0.58 5.14 -15.57
N GLY A 190 -1.10 5.55 -14.41
CA GLY A 190 -2.53 5.70 -14.17
C GLY A 190 -3.17 6.75 -15.09
N PHE A 191 -2.50 7.87 -15.33
CA PHE A 191 -2.96 8.92 -16.25
C PHE A 191 -2.81 8.49 -17.71
N ASP A 192 -1.62 8.00 -18.09
CA ASP A 192 -1.28 7.60 -19.46
C ASP A 192 -2.25 6.54 -20.03
N ASN A 193 -2.69 5.62 -19.17
CA ASN A 193 -3.59 4.53 -19.54
C ASN A 193 -5.06 4.78 -19.19
N LYS A 194 -5.43 6.01 -18.78
CA LYS A 194 -6.79 6.40 -18.39
C LYS A 194 -7.38 5.48 -17.32
N TYR A 195 -6.58 5.19 -16.30
CA TYR A 195 -7.04 4.60 -15.04
C TYR A 195 -7.26 5.67 -13.95
N ARG A 196 -6.75 6.87 -14.18
CA ARG A 196 -7.01 8.08 -13.41
C ARG A 196 -7.10 9.26 -14.37
N GLY A 197 -8.12 10.10 -14.22
CA GLY A 197 -8.26 11.31 -15.03
C GLY A 197 -7.86 12.57 -14.26
N GLU A 198 -7.70 13.66 -15.00
CA GLU A 198 -7.42 15.01 -14.47
C GLU A 198 -8.46 15.46 -13.45
N ASN A 199 -8.05 16.32 -12.52
CA ASN A 199 -8.87 16.80 -11.39
C ASN A 199 -9.54 15.66 -10.60
N GLY A 200 -8.92 14.48 -10.63
CA GLY A 200 -9.36 13.32 -9.90
C GLY A 200 -10.53 12.54 -10.47
N LEU A 201 -10.86 12.72 -11.76
CA LEU A 201 -11.90 11.95 -12.43
C LEU A 201 -11.71 10.43 -12.27
N ASN A 202 -12.80 9.74 -11.93
CA ASN A 202 -12.88 8.29 -11.87
C ASN A 202 -13.56 7.76 -13.14
N TYR A 203 -12.93 6.79 -13.79
CA TYR A 203 -13.48 6.21 -15.02
C TYR A 203 -14.58 5.21 -14.72
N LYS A 204 -15.60 5.20 -15.59
CA LYS A 204 -16.81 4.39 -15.44
C LYS A 204 -16.69 3.06 -16.17
N PHE A 205 -17.28 2.03 -15.59
CA PHE A 205 -17.45 0.75 -16.24
C PHE A 205 -18.60 0.80 -17.25
N LYS A 206 -18.37 0.22 -18.42
CA LYS A 206 -19.40 0.02 -19.44
C LYS A 206 -20.38 -1.08 -19.03
N TYR A 207 -19.86 -2.14 -18.43
CA TYR A 207 -20.61 -3.31 -17.95
C TYR A 207 -20.30 -3.56 -16.48
N ILE A 208 -21.24 -4.16 -15.76
CA ILE A 208 -21.00 -4.61 -14.38
C ILE A 208 -19.79 -5.56 -14.39
N PRO A 209 -18.77 -5.34 -13.53
CA PRO A 209 -17.65 -6.26 -13.41
C PRO A 209 -18.11 -7.70 -13.13
N GLU A 210 -17.61 -8.66 -13.91
CA GLU A 210 -17.93 -10.07 -13.73
C GLU A 210 -16.71 -10.83 -13.20
N ARG A 211 -16.96 -11.79 -12.29
CA ARG A 211 -15.91 -12.70 -11.82
C ARG A 211 -15.44 -13.56 -13.00
N VAL A 212 -14.15 -13.53 -13.26
CA VAL A 212 -13.46 -14.30 -14.30
C VAL A 212 -12.39 -15.18 -13.69
N LYS A 213 -11.85 -16.09 -14.49
CA LYS A 213 -10.70 -16.92 -14.13
C LYS A 213 -9.53 -16.00 -13.88
N CYS A 214 -8.87 -16.13 -12.72
CA CYS A 214 -7.63 -15.41 -12.54
C CYS A 214 -6.56 -15.92 -13.52
N PRO A 215 -5.88 -15.02 -14.25
CA PRO A 215 -4.70 -15.38 -15.04
C PRO A 215 -3.65 -16.09 -14.18
N GLU A 216 -3.01 -17.10 -14.73
CA GLU A 216 -1.96 -17.83 -14.01
C GLU A 216 -0.75 -16.94 -13.76
N GLU A 217 -0.48 -16.04 -14.70
CA GLU A 217 0.57 -15.04 -14.66
C GLU A 217 0.33 -14.07 -13.49
N LEU A 218 -0.91 -13.62 -13.30
CA LEU A 218 -1.30 -12.77 -12.16
C LEU A 218 -1.20 -13.54 -10.84
N THR A 219 -1.84 -14.72 -10.75
CA THR A 219 -1.84 -15.51 -9.49
C THR A 219 -0.45 -16.02 -9.07
N LYS A 220 0.46 -16.24 -10.03
CA LYS A 220 1.87 -16.55 -9.74
C LYS A 220 2.61 -15.34 -9.17
N LEU A 221 2.35 -14.14 -9.70
CA LEU A 221 2.94 -12.90 -9.21
C LEU A 221 2.42 -12.56 -7.80
N THR A 222 1.12 -12.74 -7.57
CA THR A 222 0.48 -12.45 -6.29
C THR A 222 0.70 -13.55 -5.25
N GLY A 223 0.97 -14.79 -5.69
CA GLY A 223 1.00 -15.96 -4.82
C GLY A 223 -0.38 -16.38 -4.28
N PHE A 224 -1.47 -15.82 -4.82
CA PHE A 224 -2.81 -16.00 -4.28
C PHE A 224 -3.74 -16.54 -5.37
N LYS A 225 -4.28 -17.75 -5.17
CA LYS A 225 -5.12 -18.44 -6.15
C LYS A 225 -6.28 -19.13 -5.48
N ARG A 226 -7.47 -18.93 -6.03
CA ARG A 226 -8.66 -19.68 -5.65
C ARG A 226 -8.80 -20.97 -6.47
N LYS A 227 -9.32 -22.01 -5.83
CA LYS A 227 -9.64 -23.31 -6.42
C LYS A 227 -11.00 -23.31 -7.14
N ASP A 228 -11.88 -22.38 -6.78
CA ASP A 228 -13.24 -22.23 -7.33
C ASP A 228 -13.32 -21.17 -8.43
N ASP A 229 -12.21 -20.85 -9.10
CA ASP A 229 -12.22 -19.91 -10.22
C ASP A 229 -13.07 -20.43 -11.38
N PRO A 230 -13.81 -19.55 -12.08
CA PRO A 230 -14.54 -19.94 -13.28
C PRO A 230 -13.55 -20.31 -14.40
N SER A 231 -14.05 -20.83 -15.51
CA SER A 231 -13.22 -21.36 -16.60
C SER A 231 -12.75 -20.33 -17.62
N ASN A 232 -13.35 -19.13 -17.65
CA ASN A 232 -13.22 -18.15 -18.73
C ASN A 232 -12.60 -16.82 -18.24
N TYR A 233 -11.98 -16.06 -19.15
CA TYR A 233 -11.34 -14.76 -18.86
C TYR A 233 -12.18 -13.54 -19.29
N GLY A 234 -13.37 -13.75 -19.86
CA GLY A 234 -14.18 -12.72 -20.51
C GLY A 234 -15.48 -12.44 -19.75
N LEU A 235 -16.19 -11.38 -20.13
CA LEU A 235 -17.56 -11.21 -19.68
C LEU A 235 -18.47 -12.22 -20.37
N LEU A 236 -19.47 -12.73 -19.66
CA LEU A 236 -20.49 -13.62 -20.20
C LEU A 236 -21.85 -12.93 -20.31
N LEU A 237 -22.17 -12.03 -19.38
CA LEU A 237 -23.50 -11.41 -19.30
C LEU A 237 -23.55 -10.05 -19.99
N PHE A 238 -22.45 -9.29 -20.01
CA PHE A 238 -22.39 -7.94 -20.59
C PHE A 238 -23.52 -7.03 -20.07
N LYS A 239 -23.88 -7.16 -18.78
CA LYS A 239 -24.94 -6.35 -18.16
C LYS A 239 -24.46 -4.89 -18.07
N PRO A 240 -25.13 -3.91 -18.71
CA PRO A 240 -24.69 -2.52 -18.68
C PRO A 240 -24.61 -1.97 -17.24
N CYS A 241 -23.56 -1.23 -16.94
CA CYS A 241 -23.41 -0.55 -15.64
C CYS A 241 -23.92 0.88 -15.76
N LYS A 242 -25.20 1.10 -15.44
CA LYS A 242 -25.85 2.41 -15.53
C LYS A 242 -26.39 2.83 -14.16
N LEU A 243 -25.48 3.09 -13.22
CA LEU A 243 -25.82 3.52 -11.87
C LEU A 243 -25.23 4.90 -11.59
N GLY A 244 -26.08 5.80 -11.08
CA GLY A 244 -25.71 7.15 -10.68
C GLY A 244 -25.48 8.12 -11.85
N ASP A 245 -25.12 9.35 -11.51
CA ASP A 245 -24.66 10.37 -12.44
C ASP A 245 -23.14 10.25 -12.71
N GLU A 246 -22.58 11.22 -13.43
CA GLU A 246 -21.15 11.25 -13.77
C GLU A 246 -20.23 11.32 -12.53
N TYR A 247 -20.71 11.88 -11.41
CA TYR A 247 -19.94 12.06 -10.17
C TYR A 247 -20.06 10.88 -9.20
N SER A 248 -21.07 10.03 -9.37
CA SER A 248 -21.23 8.82 -8.57
C SER A 248 -19.98 7.92 -8.68
N ILE A 249 -19.61 7.24 -7.61
CA ILE A 249 -18.56 6.20 -7.67
C ILE A 249 -19.16 4.78 -7.78
N SER A 250 -20.48 4.68 -7.96
CA SER A 250 -21.12 3.46 -8.45
C SER A 250 -20.67 3.17 -9.88
N CYS A 251 -20.48 1.89 -10.21
CA CYS A 251 -19.99 1.50 -11.54
C CYS A 251 -18.69 2.21 -11.95
N ALA A 252 -17.83 2.54 -10.99
CA ALA A 252 -16.62 3.28 -11.22
C ALA A 252 -15.40 2.54 -10.68
N MET A 253 -14.27 2.82 -11.32
CA MET A 253 -12.99 2.49 -10.77
C MET A 253 -12.46 3.67 -9.96
N THR A 254 -12.22 3.43 -8.69
CA THR A 254 -11.49 4.36 -7.81
C THR A 254 -10.04 3.90 -7.68
N ARG A 255 -9.25 4.62 -6.88
CA ARG A 255 -7.84 4.35 -6.70
C ARG A 255 -7.42 4.41 -5.24
N MET A 256 -6.47 3.56 -4.90
CA MET A 256 -5.83 3.53 -3.59
C MET A 256 -4.36 3.14 -3.70
N MET A 257 -3.62 3.50 -2.66
CA MET A 257 -2.30 2.99 -2.34
C MET A 257 -1.99 3.38 -0.89
N ASP A 258 -2.30 2.47 0.03
CA ASP A 258 -2.06 2.63 1.48
C ASP A 258 -0.69 2.08 1.94
N CYS A 259 -0.06 1.23 1.11
CA CYS A 259 1.14 0.45 1.41
C CYS A 259 0.98 -0.50 2.61
N ALA A 260 -0.23 -0.65 3.14
CA ALA A 260 -0.54 -1.43 4.31
C ALA A 260 -0.70 -2.91 3.95
N LYS A 261 -0.48 -3.82 4.90
CA LYS A 261 -0.72 -5.25 4.69
C LYS A 261 -2.19 -5.47 4.25
N PRO A 262 -2.45 -6.03 3.05
CA PRO A 262 -3.81 -6.23 2.55
C PRO A 262 -4.61 -7.23 3.39
N THR A 263 -5.94 -7.10 3.44
CA THR A 263 -6.82 -8.00 4.19
C THR A 263 -6.60 -9.49 3.86
N ALA A 264 -6.37 -9.84 2.58
CA ALA A 264 -6.12 -11.23 2.18
C ALA A 264 -4.86 -11.86 2.79
N SER A 265 -3.97 -11.05 3.37
CA SER A 265 -2.74 -11.54 4.01
C SER A 265 -2.95 -12.03 5.44
N TRP A 266 -4.19 -11.94 5.96
CA TRP A 266 -4.56 -12.43 7.28
C TRP A 266 -5.27 -13.79 7.15
N ALA A 267 -4.75 -14.80 7.85
CA ALA A 267 -5.28 -16.16 7.77
C ALA A 267 -6.78 -16.25 8.11
N ASP A 268 -7.25 -15.46 9.08
CA ASP A 268 -8.64 -15.46 9.50
C ASP A 268 -9.63 -14.97 8.43
N HIS A 269 -9.20 -14.06 7.55
CA HIS A 269 -10.02 -13.52 6.47
C HIS A 269 -10.14 -14.48 5.28
N VAL A 270 -9.21 -15.44 5.17
CA VAL A 270 -9.16 -16.37 4.04
C VAL A 270 -9.49 -17.81 4.39
N LYS A 271 -9.62 -18.15 5.68
CA LYS A 271 -9.84 -19.54 6.16
C LYS A 271 -11.07 -20.24 5.57
N ASN A 272 -12.10 -19.48 5.23
CA ASN A 272 -13.35 -20.00 4.66
C ASN A 272 -13.42 -19.87 3.14
N LEU A 273 -12.34 -19.41 2.51
CA LEU A 273 -12.26 -19.21 1.06
C LEU A 273 -11.55 -20.41 0.41
N ALA A 274 -11.79 -20.60 -0.88
CA ALA A 274 -11.22 -21.70 -1.64
C ALA A 274 -9.73 -21.50 -2.00
N VAL A 275 -8.91 -20.98 -1.08
CA VAL A 275 -7.47 -20.69 -1.27
C VAL A 275 -6.62 -21.66 -0.44
N SER A 276 -5.32 -21.76 -0.76
CA SER A 276 -4.39 -22.63 -0.02
C SER A 276 -3.78 -21.97 1.23
N GLY A 277 -3.87 -20.65 1.34
CA GLY A 277 -3.27 -19.88 2.42
C GLY A 277 -3.46 -18.38 2.22
N PRO A 278 -3.00 -17.56 3.17
CA PRO A 278 -3.04 -16.12 3.06
C PRO A 278 -2.18 -15.64 1.89
N LEU A 279 -2.54 -14.47 1.40
CA LEU A 279 -1.76 -13.73 0.45
C LEU A 279 -0.39 -13.34 1.04
N PRO A 280 0.73 -13.51 0.31
CA PRO A 280 2.03 -13.04 0.76
C PRO A 280 2.08 -11.51 0.89
N ALA A 281 2.40 -11.01 2.08
CA ALA A 281 2.72 -9.60 2.32
C ALA A 281 4.22 -9.32 2.03
N CYS A 282 4.61 -8.06 2.09
CA CYS A 282 5.99 -7.63 1.90
C CYS A 282 6.59 -6.97 3.14
N GLN A 283 7.91 -6.89 3.17
CA GLN A 283 8.68 -6.02 4.05
C GLN A 283 8.53 -4.56 3.61
N ARG A 284 9.15 -3.64 4.38
CA ARG A 284 9.08 -2.19 4.18
C ARG A 284 9.57 -1.73 2.80
N ASP A 285 10.42 -2.51 2.13
CA ASP A 285 10.85 -2.22 0.76
C ASP A 285 9.73 -2.39 -0.28
N GLY A 286 8.65 -3.11 0.04
CA GLY A 286 7.54 -3.40 -0.88
C GLY A 286 7.81 -4.52 -1.89
N TYR A 287 8.95 -5.22 -1.84
CA TYR A 287 9.35 -6.24 -2.82
C TYR A 287 9.80 -7.55 -2.17
N THR A 288 10.53 -7.49 -1.05
CA THR A 288 10.93 -8.66 -0.30
C THR A 288 9.71 -9.21 0.43
N ARG A 289 9.37 -10.48 0.19
CA ARG A 289 8.21 -11.12 0.85
C ARG A 289 8.44 -11.22 2.36
N GLN A 290 7.37 -10.99 3.12
CA GLN A 290 7.36 -11.13 4.58
C GLN A 290 7.14 -12.60 4.96
N ASN A 291 8.10 -13.17 5.68
CA ASN A 291 8.06 -14.57 6.12
C ASN A 291 7.10 -14.79 7.30
N ASN A 292 6.90 -13.77 8.14
CA ASN A 292 5.97 -13.84 9.26
C ASN A 292 4.54 -13.47 8.80
N VAL A 293 3.72 -14.48 8.52
CA VAL A 293 2.31 -14.29 8.13
C VAL A 293 1.47 -13.57 9.19
N ASN A 294 1.90 -13.62 10.46
CA ASN A 294 1.23 -12.96 11.59
C ASN A 294 1.76 -11.56 11.87
N ALA A 295 2.73 -11.06 11.09
CA ALA A 295 3.26 -9.71 11.25
C ALA A 295 2.10 -8.69 11.17
N PRO A 296 2.01 -7.73 12.10
CA PRO A 296 1.06 -6.63 12.01
C PRO A 296 1.16 -5.85 10.70
N SER A 297 0.05 -5.26 10.29
CA SER A 297 0.07 -4.25 9.24
C SER A 297 0.90 -3.06 9.69
N ALA A 298 1.75 -2.54 8.82
CA ALA A 298 2.52 -1.32 9.06
C ALA A 298 1.66 -0.10 9.40
N ALA A 299 0.39 -0.09 8.98
CA ALA A 299 -0.56 0.97 9.35
C ALA A 299 -1.24 0.77 10.73
N SER A 300 -0.95 -0.34 11.42
CA SER A 300 -1.51 -0.62 12.75
C SER A 300 -0.69 0.04 13.86
N SER A 301 -1.32 0.27 15.01
CA SER A 301 -0.68 0.85 16.21
C SER A 301 0.50 0.03 16.74
N GLN A 302 0.55 -1.27 16.43
CA GLN A 302 1.67 -2.16 16.77
C GLN A 302 2.95 -1.82 16.00
N CYS A 303 2.81 -1.13 14.86
CA CYS A 303 3.91 -0.68 14.01
C CYS A 303 4.12 0.82 14.11
N THR A 304 3.05 1.62 14.07
CA THR A 304 3.11 3.09 14.06
C THR A 304 3.46 3.73 15.41
N SER A 305 3.96 2.94 16.37
CA SER A 305 4.52 3.45 17.61
C SER A 305 6.05 3.53 17.50
N GLU A 306 6.58 4.76 17.45
CA GLU A 306 7.79 5.07 18.20
C GLU A 306 7.67 4.44 19.61
N PRO A 307 8.78 3.99 20.24
CA PRO A 307 8.73 3.29 21.52
C PRO A 307 7.83 4.05 22.49
N GLN A 308 7.10 3.36 23.38
CA GLN A 308 6.29 4.00 24.43
C GLN A 308 7.05 5.19 25.07
N GLN A 309 6.88 6.38 24.53
CA GLN A 309 7.46 7.61 25.04
C GLN A 309 6.35 8.27 25.84
N SER A 310 6.62 8.35 27.13
CA SER A 310 5.76 8.74 28.23
C SER A 310 5.33 10.22 28.19
N PHE A 311 4.60 10.68 27.17
CA PHE A 311 4.15 12.08 27.10
C PHE A 311 2.75 12.25 26.49
N TYR A 312 1.68 12.00 27.25
CA TYR A 312 0.30 12.24 26.77
C TYR A 312 -0.69 12.64 27.87
N CYS A 313 -0.45 13.75 28.52
CA CYS A 313 -1.53 14.50 29.18
C CYS A 313 -1.30 16.01 28.98
N LYS A 314 -2.38 16.80 28.83
CA LYS A 314 -2.28 18.26 28.72
C LYS A 314 -2.58 18.90 30.07
N GLU A 315 -1.67 19.74 30.56
CA GLU A 315 -1.92 20.56 31.75
C GLU A 315 -3.07 21.56 31.50
N HIS A 316 -3.95 21.70 32.47
CA HIS A 316 -5.05 22.66 32.42
C HIS A 316 -4.53 24.07 32.70
N LYS A 317 -4.74 25.03 31.79
CA LYS A 317 -4.36 26.42 32.04
C LYS A 317 -5.26 27.01 33.13
N GLY A 318 -4.72 27.14 34.35
CA GLY A 318 -5.37 27.83 35.47
C GLY A 318 -5.55 27.01 36.76
N SER A 319 -5.12 25.75 36.79
CA SER A 319 -5.09 24.94 38.01
C SER A 319 -3.90 24.00 37.99
N ASN A 320 -3.16 23.91 39.10
CA ASN A 320 -1.98 23.03 39.25
C ASN A 320 -2.33 21.52 39.32
N ALA A 321 -3.52 21.14 38.89
CA ALA A 321 -3.96 19.75 38.75
C ALA A 321 -5.08 19.70 37.69
N GLY A 322 -4.87 18.92 36.63
CA GLY A 322 -5.93 18.45 35.75
C GLY A 322 -6.38 17.06 36.22
N PHE A 323 -7.67 16.79 36.20
CA PHE A 323 -8.26 15.54 36.71
C PHE A 323 -8.97 14.77 35.60
N CYS A 324 -8.84 13.45 35.61
CA CYS A 324 -9.72 12.53 34.88
C CYS A 324 -10.25 11.46 35.84
N SER A 325 -11.56 11.19 35.80
CA SER A 325 -12.17 10.03 36.47
C SER A 325 -12.92 9.17 35.47
N TRP A 326 -12.84 7.87 35.74
CA TRP A 326 -13.60 6.84 35.07
C TRP A 326 -14.55 6.21 36.08
N ASP A 327 -15.84 6.54 35.98
CA ASP A 327 -16.89 5.76 36.62
C ASP A 327 -17.90 5.30 35.55
N GLY A 328 -18.27 4.01 35.57
CA GLY A 328 -19.31 3.45 34.71
C GLY A 328 -19.09 3.47 33.18
N GLY A 329 -17.90 3.84 32.67
CA GLY A 329 -17.60 3.79 31.23
C GLY A 329 -17.94 5.05 30.43
N ASN A 330 -18.19 6.19 31.09
CA ASN A 330 -18.23 7.50 30.44
C ASN A 330 -17.21 8.44 31.08
N SER A 331 -16.38 9.11 30.27
CA SER A 331 -15.54 10.21 30.72
C SER A 331 -16.42 11.45 30.96
N THR A 332 -16.47 11.95 32.19
CA THR A 332 -17.15 13.21 32.54
C THR A 332 -16.26 14.45 32.31
N GLY A 333 -15.10 14.29 31.67
CA GLY A 333 -14.05 15.32 31.55
C GLY A 333 -13.88 15.96 30.18
N GLY A 334 -14.92 16.10 29.35
CA GLY A 334 -14.85 16.81 28.05
C GLY A 334 -13.69 16.40 27.13
N ASP A 335 -13.31 17.27 26.19
CA ASP A 335 -12.28 17.05 25.15
C ASP A 335 -10.85 16.78 25.68
N TYR A 336 -10.68 16.74 27.00
CA TYR A 336 -9.37 16.76 27.67
C TYR A 336 -8.85 15.38 28.08
N CYS A 337 -9.67 14.33 27.97
CA CYS A 337 -9.27 12.97 28.34
C CYS A 337 -9.46 12.00 27.17
N ASN A 338 -8.50 12.01 26.25
CA ASN A 338 -8.52 11.21 25.01
C ASN A 338 -7.64 9.94 25.14
N ILE A 339 -7.78 9.24 26.27
CA ILE A 339 -6.96 8.08 26.64
C ILE A 339 -7.86 6.84 26.72
N ASP A 340 -7.40 5.71 26.17
CA ASP A 340 -8.04 4.40 26.31
C ASP A 340 -7.96 3.91 27.78
N LYS A 341 -9.01 3.26 28.30
CA LYS A 341 -9.08 2.76 29.69
C LYS A 341 -7.87 1.89 30.08
N SER A 342 -7.27 1.18 29.13
CA SER A 342 -6.08 0.33 29.35
C SER A 342 -4.82 1.10 29.72
N HIS A 343 -4.78 2.42 29.47
CA HIS A 343 -3.64 3.29 29.78
C HIS A 343 -3.82 4.06 31.10
N CYS A 344 -4.99 3.97 31.73
CA CYS A 344 -5.19 4.47 33.08
C CYS A 344 -4.64 3.44 34.08
N LEU A 345 -3.82 3.89 35.03
CA LEU A 345 -3.44 3.05 36.17
C LEU A 345 -4.73 2.67 36.92
N SER A 346 -4.90 1.38 37.24
CA SER A 346 -6.04 0.90 38.03
C SER A 346 -5.91 1.45 39.45
N CYS A 347 -6.48 2.63 39.66
CA CYS A 347 -6.55 3.23 40.97
C CYS A 347 -7.86 2.76 41.62
N GLY A 348 -7.77 1.89 42.63
CA GLY A 348 -8.95 1.35 43.31
C GLY A 348 -9.91 2.44 43.79
N GLY A 349 -11.21 2.16 43.71
CA GLY A 349 -12.34 2.93 44.24
C GLY A 349 -12.13 4.44 44.46
N GLY A 350 -12.55 5.26 43.49
CA GLY A 350 -12.64 6.73 43.66
C GLY A 350 -11.32 7.50 43.51
N SER A 351 -10.29 6.89 42.92
CA SER A 351 -8.96 7.50 42.77
C SER A 351 -8.70 8.07 41.36
N TRP A 352 -7.91 9.15 41.27
CA TRP A 352 -7.72 9.99 40.08
C TRP A 352 -6.26 9.94 39.60
N CYS A 353 -6.03 10.08 38.28
CA CYS A 353 -4.69 10.24 37.71
C CYS A 353 -4.30 11.72 37.66
N THR A 354 -3.08 12.08 38.09
CA THR A 354 -2.55 13.45 37.94
C THR A 354 -1.61 13.57 36.75
N CYS A 355 -1.71 14.68 36.02
CA CYS A 355 -0.81 15.05 34.93
C CYS A 355 0.17 16.13 35.40
N ASN A 356 1.47 15.87 35.30
CA ASN A 356 2.53 16.83 35.59
C ASN A 356 3.53 16.86 34.43
N ASN A 357 3.75 18.03 33.82
CA ASN A 357 4.67 18.23 32.70
C ASN A 357 4.47 17.24 31.54
N GLY A 358 3.23 16.86 31.26
CA GLY A 358 2.90 15.90 30.21
C GLY A 358 3.04 14.43 30.59
N GLN A 359 3.38 14.12 31.85
CA GLN A 359 3.49 12.77 32.38
C GLN A 359 2.36 12.45 33.37
N LEU A 360 1.83 11.23 33.31
CA LEU A 360 0.88 10.73 34.31
C LEU A 360 1.65 10.26 35.55
N SER A 361 1.50 10.97 36.67
CA SER A 361 2.19 10.69 37.92
C SER A 361 1.25 10.08 38.97
N GLY A 362 1.15 8.74 39.01
CA GLY A 362 0.56 8.00 40.14
C GLY A 362 -0.93 8.22 40.43
N CYS A 363 -1.46 7.37 41.30
CA CYS A 363 -2.80 7.49 41.87
C CYS A 363 -2.73 8.33 43.15
N THR A 364 -3.50 9.41 43.24
CA THR A 364 -3.71 10.13 44.51
C THR A 364 -5.08 9.76 45.07
N ASN A 365 -5.12 9.32 46.33
CA ASN A 365 -6.37 9.07 47.05
C ASN A 365 -7.08 10.41 47.33
N SER A 366 -8.41 10.37 47.35
CA SER A 366 -9.27 11.48 47.80
C SER A 366 -9.01 11.87 49.26
#